data_AF-A0A533X493-F1
#
_entry.id   AF-A0A533X493-F1
#
_cell.length_a   1.000
_cell.length_b   1.000
_cell.length_c   1.000
_cell.angle_alpha   90.00
_cell.angle_beta   90.00
_cell.angle_gamma   90.00
#
_symmetry.space_group_name_H-M   'P 1'
#
loop_
_entity.id
_entity.type
_entity.pdbx_description
1 polymer ?
#
loop_
_entity_poly.entity_id
_entity_poly.type
_entity_poly.pdbx_seq_one_letter_code
_entity_poly.pdbx_strand_id
1 'polypeptide(L)'
;MRANRRLFAGSLGTLGLLVVLVFIAFPSTLVFAHACPPGSVTSPDDPSITCVFSGFMTGGGRFNGNINNAPPPNSTIPLLVHGFILHCDPTVLPNNLEVNWKDPSTGVEHRFHLTTLDSAHCEMNPALGSPNPPKANFNTWVGNGTGRLDGVDGALLFAIFTDQSQPAGTQAGGPGDWSTIVIFAPDGTLMLNVTDSLFGGAQQAHECGGNC
;
A
#
# COMPACT_ATOMS: atom_id res chain seq x y z
N MET A 1 -47.00 73.80 1.19
CA MET A 1 -46.31 74.30 2.41
C MET A 1 -44.90 73.73 2.43
N ARG A 2 -43.94 74.54 2.90
CA ARG A 2 -42.48 74.37 3.18
C ARG A 2 -41.99 72.92 3.41
N ALA A 3 -40.77 72.48 3.08
CA ALA A 3 -39.47 73.08 2.66
C ALA A 3 -38.64 72.00 1.90
N ASN A 4 -37.98 72.25 0.76
CA ASN A 4 -36.61 72.80 0.52
C ASN A 4 -35.47 72.24 1.41
N ARG A 5 -34.61 71.36 0.85
CA ARG A 5 -33.20 71.61 0.36
C ARG A 5 -32.15 71.57 1.50
N ARG A 6 -30.96 70.93 1.47
CA ARG A 6 -29.96 70.55 0.44
C ARG A 6 -28.88 69.60 1.04
N LEU A 7 -28.38 68.68 0.20
CA LEU A 7 -26.98 68.26 -0.12
C LEU A 7 -25.88 68.08 0.97
N PHE A 8 -25.13 66.96 0.88
CA PHE A 8 -23.64 66.79 0.73
C PHE A 8 -23.36 65.26 0.80
N ALA A 9 -22.94 64.54 -0.26
CA ALA A 9 -21.66 64.45 -0.99
C ALA A 9 -20.59 63.52 -0.35
N GLY A 10 -20.05 62.60 -1.19
CA GLY A 10 -18.82 61.80 -0.96
C GLY A 10 -19.07 60.48 -0.22
N SER A 11 -18.49 59.32 -0.54
CA SER A 11 -17.35 58.96 -1.40
C SER A 11 -17.45 57.45 -1.68
N LEU A 12 -16.99 57.02 -2.86
CA LEU A 12 -16.79 55.61 -3.20
C LEU A 12 -15.85 54.93 -2.21
N GLY A 13 -16.15 53.67 -1.89
CA GLY A 13 -15.26 52.75 -1.17
C GLY A 13 -15.65 51.32 -1.51
N THR A 14 -14.95 50.75 -2.48
CA THR A 14 -14.98 49.34 -2.89
C THR A 14 -14.91 48.39 -1.70
N LEU A 15 -15.98 47.61 -1.46
CA LEU A 15 -15.90 46.42 -0.62
C LEU A 15 -15.21 45.31 -1.41
N GLY A 16 -13.90 45.19 -1.21
CA GLY A 16 -13.14 44.01 -1.62
C GLY A 16 -13.64 42.78 -0.87
N LEU A 17 -14.04 41.77 -1.63
CA LEU A 17 -14.36 40.43 -1.14
C LEU A 17 -13.08 39.85 -0.51
N LEU A 18 -13.02 39.80 0.82
CA LEU A 18 -11.92 39.20 1.56
C LEU A 18 -12.04 37.67 1.44
N VAL A 19 -11.33 37.07 0.49
CA VAL A 19 -11.14 35.62 0.44
C VAL A 19 -10.18 35.27 1.58
N VAL A 20 -10.73 34.81 2.70
CA VAL A 20 -9.94 34.22 3.79
C VAL A 20 -9.44 32.86 3.31
N LEU A 21 -8.24 32.84 2.76
CA LEU A 21 -7.47 31.61 2.58
C LEU A 21 -7.11 31.09 3.97
N VAL A 22 -7.95 30.19 4.49
CA VAL A 22 -7.60 29.37 5.65
C VAL A 22 -6.54 28.38 5.17
N PHE A 23 -5.27 28.76 5.32
CA PHE A 23 -4.17 27.81 5.26
C PHE A 23 -4.30 26.91 6.48
N ILE A 24 -4.91 25.75 6.30
CA ILE A 24 -4.80 24.66 7.27
C ILE A 24 -3.34 24.19 7.16
N ALA A 25 -2.47 24.81 7.96
CA ALA A 25 -1.13 24.30 8.18
C ALA A 25 -1.29 22.98 8.93
N PHE A 26 -1.28 21.87 8.19
CA PHE A 26 -1.05 20.57 8.81
C PHE A 26 0.32 20.67 9.49
N PRO A 27 0.42 20.46 10.81
CA PRO A 27 1.73 20.35 11.43
C PRO A 27 2.42 19.18 10.75
N SER A 28 3.43 19.47 9.93
CA SER A 28 4.39 18.48 9.49
C SER A 28 5.12 18.02 10.74
N THR A 29 4.55 17.03 11.42
CA THR A 29 5.29 16.25 12.40
C THR A 29 6.49 15.70 11.64
N LEU A 30 7.68 16.20 11.96
CA LEU A 30 8.92 15.53 11.64
C LEU A 30 8.80 14.13 12.21
N VAL A 31 8.42 13.17 11.36
CA VAL A 31 8.53 11.76 11.67
C VAL A 31 10.02 11.52 11.67
N PHE A 32 10.61 11.45 12.87
CA PHE A 32 11.97 10.99 13.01
C PHE A 32 12.01 9.58 12.43
N ALA A 33 12.69 9.40 11.29
CA ALA A 33 13.07 8.08 10.82
C ALA A 33 13.72 7.38 12.01
N HIS A 34 13.16 6.24 12.43
CA HIS A 34 13.76 5.45 13.50
C HIS A 34 15.19 5.17 13.07
N ALA A 35 16.17 5.62 13.86
CA ALA A 35 17.56 5.42 13.56
C ALA A 35 17.80 3.91 13.39
N CYS A 36 18.33 3.54 12.24
CA CYS A 36 18.68 2.18 11.91
C CYS A 36 19.48 1.50 13.04
N PRO A 37 19.20 0.22 13.36
CA PRO A 37 20.11 -0.56 14.20
C PRO A 37 21.51 -0.63 13.55
N PRO A 38 22.58 -0.69 14.36
CA PRO A 38 23.93 -0.90 13.84
C PRO A 38 23.97 -2.17 12.97
N GLY A 39 24.45 -2.05 11.71
CA GLY A 39 24.61 -3.17 10.78
C GLY A 39 23.55 -3.31 9.68
N SER A 40 22.55 -2.43 9.63
CA SER A 40 21.65 -2.35 8.47
C SER A 40 22.34 -1.68 7.27
N VAL A 41 21.93 -2.10 6.06
CA VAL A 41 22.40 -1.55 4.79
C VAL A 41 21.29 -0.73 4.14
N THR A 42 21.67 0.23 3.30
CA THR A 42 20.74 1.00 2.46
C THR A 42 20.14 0.09 1.39
N SER A 43 18.87 0.31 1.02
CA SER A 43 18.25 -0.45 -0.07
C SER A 43 19.02 -0.23 -1.38
N PRO A 44 19.30 -1.29 -2.17
CA PRO A 44 19.97 -1.16 -3.46
C PRO A 44 19.09 -0.48 -4.51
N ASP A 45 17.76 -0.52 -4.37
CA ASP A 45 16.81 -0.03 -5.38
C ASP A 45 16.24 1.36 -5.08
N ASP A 46 16.25 1.79 -3.81
CA ASP A 46 15.86 3.15 -3.41
C ASP A 46 16.79 3.69 -2.31
N PRO A 47 17.66 4.68 -2.62
CA PRO A 47 18.61 5.24 -1.67
C PRO A 47 17.95 6.06 -0.56
N SER A 48 16.65 6.34 -0.63
CA SER A 48 15.88 6.96 0.46
C SER A 48 15.50 5.95 1.56
N ILE A 49 15.53 4.65 1.26
CA ILE A 49 15.28 3.57 2.22
C ILE A 49 16.55 3.31 3.04
N THR A 50 16.53 3.78 4.28
CA THR A 50 17.73 3.86 5.12
C THR A 50 18.10 2.55 5.81
N CYS A 51 17.15 1.62 6.03
CA CYS A 51 17.40 0.34 6.70
C CYS A 51 16.69 -0.85 6.03
N VAL A 52 17.46 -1.85 5.59
CA VAL A 52 16.94 -3.17 5.21
C VAL A 52 17.09 -4.16 6.38
N PHE A 53 16.04 -4.93 6.65
CA PHE A 53 16.00 -5.93 7.73
C PHE A 53 15.94 -7.36 7.19
N SER A 54 16.56 -8.30 7.91
CA SER A 54 16.30 -9.73 7.73
C SER A 54 14.97 -10.11 8.36
N GLY A 55 14.27 -11.08 7.77
CA GLY A 55 12.96 -11.51 8.24
C GLY A 55 12.20 -12.27 7.16
N PHE A 56 10.93 -12.50 7.46
CA PHE A 56 9.94 -12.91 6.48
C PHE A 56 8.57 -12.34 6.85
N MET A 57 7.74 -12.14 5.85
CA MET A 57 6.36 -11.76 6.02
C MET A 57 5.47 -12.93 5.60
N THR A 58 4.46 -13.21 6.41
CA THR A 58 3.40 -14.15 6.06
C THR A 58 2.09 -13.40 6.00
N GLY A 59 1.16 -13.90 5.22
CA GLY A 59 -0.19 -13.39 5.34
C GLY A 59 -1.05 -13.78 4.19
N GLY A 60 -2.11 -13.02 4.07
CA GLY A 60 -3.10 -13.19 3.04
C GLY A 60 -4.38 -12.49 3.43
N GLY A 61 -5.27 -12.41 2.48
CA GLY A 61 -6.54 -11.76 2.67
C GLY A 61 -7.26 -11.56 1.37
N ARG A 62 -8.25 -10.67 1.41
CA ARG A 62 -9.03 -10.29 0.25
C ARG A 62 -9.12 -8.78 0.13
N PHE A 63 -9.26 -8.28 -1.08
CA PHE A 63 -9.63 -6.88 -1.31
C PHE A 63 -11.14 -6.79 -1.60
N ASN A 64 -11.72 -5.66 -1.24
CA ASN A 64 -13.13 -5.37 -1.48
C ASN A 64 -13.21 -4.05 -2.27
N GLY A 65 -12.56 -4.02 -3.44
CA GLY A 65 -12.25 -2.77 -4.13
C GLY A 65 -12.07 -2.91 -5.64
N ASN A 66 -11.80 -1.76 -6.27
CA ASN A 66 -11.62 -1.61 -7.71
C ASN A 66 -10.27 -2.17 -8.15
N ILE A 67 -10.24 -3.41 -8.61
CA ILE A 67 -9.08 -3.93 -9.34
C ILE A 67 -8.87 -3.10 -10.63
N ASN A 68 -7.63 -2.76 -10.94
CA ASN A 68 -7.23 -1.96 -12.11
C ASN A 68 -7.77 -0.52 -12.13
N ASN A 69 -8.12 0.08 -10.99
CA ASN A 69 -8.73 1.42 -10.90
C ASN A 69 -10.04 1.59 -11.70
N ALA A 70 -10.69 0.51 -12.12
CA ALA A 70 -11.96 0.59 -12.84
C ALA A 70 -13.10 0.93 -11.86
N PRO A 71 -13.88 2.02 -12.05
CA PRO A 71 -15.03 2.31 -11.20
C PRO A 71 -16.08 1.19 -11.37
N PRO A 72 -16.78 0.75 -10.32
CA PRO A 72 -17.70 -0.37 -10.44
C PRO A 72 -19.07 0.13 -10.93
N PRO A 73 -19.55 -0.23 -12.12
CA PRO A 73 -20.98 -0.28 -12.34
C PRO A 73 -21.49 -1.54 -11.66
N ASN A 74 -22.32 -1.37 -10.62
CA ASN A 74 -23.36 -2.31 -10.16
C ASN A 74 -23.02 -3.82 -10.07
N SER A 75 -21.78 -4.20 -9.78
CA SER A 75 -21.32 -5.60 -9.81
C SER A 75 -20.96 -6.15 -8.43
N THR A 76 -21.25 -7.43 -8.24
CA THR A 76 -20.75 -8.27 -7.15
C THR A 76 -19.24 -8.04 -6.99
N ILE A 77 -18.81 -7.76 -5.76
CA ILE A 77 -17.46 -7.27 -5.48
C ILE A 77 -16.42 -8.25 -6.06
N PRO A 78 -15.52 -7.82 -6.97
CA PRO A 78 -14.52 -8.71 -7.52
C PRO A 78 -13.64 -9.24 -6.38
N LEU A 79 -13.73 -10.55 -6.16
CA LEU A 79 -12.96 -11.22 -5.13
C LEU A 79 -11.52 -11.37 -5.64
N LEU A 80 -10.63 -10.52 -5.17
CA LEU A 80 -9.19 -10.76 -5.22
C LEU A 80 -8.78 -11.35 -3.89
N VAL A 81 -8.17 -12.52 -3.90
CA VAL A 81 -7.58 -13.18 -2.72
C VAL A 81 -6.11 -13.46 -2.96
N HIS A 82 -5.31 -13.34 -1.91
CA HIS A 82 -3.92 -13.79 -1.95
C HIS A 82 -3.51 -14.46 -0.65
N GLY A 83 -2.40 -15.19 -0.71
CA GLY A 83 -1.71 -15.74 0.45
C GLY A 83 -0.24 -15.96 0.15
N PHE A 84 0.61 -15.75 1.16
CA PHE A 84 2.06 -15.81 0.95
C PHE A 84 2.87 -16.15 2.20
N ILE A 85 4.09 -16.60 1.93
CA ILE A 85 5.26 -16.51 2.80
C ILE A 85 6.42 -15.99 1.93
N LEU A 86 6.99 -14.85 2.31
CA LEU A 86 8.02 -14.17 1.52
C LEU A 86 9.13 -13.70 2.46
N HIS A 87 10.36 -14.10 2.17
CA HIS A 87 11.53 -13.68 2.91
C HIS A 87 12.00 -12.31 2.43
N CYS A 88 12.70 -11.59 3.30
CA CYS A 88 13.37 -10.33 2.96
C CYS A 88 14.58 -10.55 2.04
N ASP A 89 15.17 -11.75 2.08
CA ASP A 89 16.23 -12.21 1.17
C ASP A 89 15.64 -13.22 0.17
N PRO A 90 15.69 -12.95 -1.15
CA PRO A 90 15.11 -13.84 -2.16
C PRO A 90 15.79 -15.21 -2.25
N THR A 91 17.03 -15.34 -1.76
CA THR A 91 17.78 -16.60 -1.75
C THR A 91 17.36 -17.54 -0.63
N VAL A 92 16.65 -17.04 0.39
CA VAL A 92 16.10 -17.83 1.49
C VAL A 92 14.74 -18.40 1.08
N LEU A 93 14.63 -19.72 1.08
CA LEU A 93 13.43 -20.44 0.64
C LEU A 93 12.65 -21.02 1.83
N PRO A 94 11.32 -21.20 1.71
CA PRO A 94 10.51 -20.97 0.50
C PRO A 94 10.06 -19.51 0.33
N ASN A 95 9.91 -19.08 -0.92
CA ASN A 95 9.17 -17.87 -1.28
C ASN A 95 7.96 -18.30 -2.10
N ASN A 96 6.77 -18.14 -1.53
CA ASN A 96 5.51 -18.58 -2.14
C ASN A 96 4.49 -17.46 -2.07
N LEU A 97 3.86 -17.16 -3.19
CA LEU A 97 2.75 -16.21 -3.29
C LEU A 97 1.77 -16.74 -4.33
N GLU A 98 0.50 -16.76 -3.93
CA GLU A 98 -0.63 -17.04 -4.80
C GLU A 98 -1.56 -15.84 -4.81
N VAL A 99 -1.99 -15.41 -6.01
CA VAL A 99 -2.95 -14.32 -6.20
C VAL A 99 -4.04 -14.82 -7.14
N ASN A 100 -5.30 -14.76 -6.72
CA ASN A 100 -6.45 -15.18 -7.52
C ASN A 100 -7.44 -14.03 -7.60
N TRP A 101 -7.95 -13.74 -8.79
CA TRP A 101 -8.94 -12.67 -8.99
C TRP A 101 -9.88 -12.99 -10.13
N LYS A 102 -10.99 -12.27 -10.15
CA LYS A 102 -11.93 -12.26 -11.27
C LYS A 102 -11.87 -10.89 -11.94
N ASP A 103 -11.50 -10.84 -13.22
CA ASP A 103 -11.49 -9.60 -14.00
C ASP A 103 -12.89 -8.97 -13.98
N PRO A 104 -13.02 -7.68 -13.64
CA PRO A 104 -14.33 -7.08 -13.38
C PRO A 104 -15.06 -6.74 -14.67
N SER A 105 -14.35 -6.65 -15.79
CA SER A 105 -14.88 -6.25 -17.09
C SER A 105 -15.35 -7.45 -17.91
N THR A 106 -14.67 -8.59 -17.79
CA THR A 106 -14.94 -9.81 -18.55
C THR A 106 -15.56 -10.90 -17.69
N GLY A 107 -15.36 -10.86 -16.37
CA GLY A 107 -15.74 -11.93 -15.44
C GLY A 107 -14.86 -13.17 -15.55
N VAL A 108 -13.74 -13.12 -16.26
CA VAL A 108 -12.78 -14.23 -16.36
C VAL A 108 -12.00 -14.35 -15.04
N GLU A 109 -11.77 -15.59 -14.59
CA GLU A 109 -10.94 -15.87 -13.42
C GLU A 109 -9.49 -16.03 -13.83
N HIS A 110 -8.58 -15.42 -13.06
CA HIS A 110 -7.16 -15.45 -13.25
C HIS A 110 -6.46 -15.94 -11.98
N ARG A 111 -5.38 -16.71 -12.15
CA ARG A 111 -4.48 -17.11 -11.06
C ARG A 111 -3.04 -16.78 -11.41
N PHE A 112 -2.34 -16.22 -10.45
CA PHE A 112 -0.89 -16.04 -10.51
C PHE A 112 -0.24 -16.82 -9.37
N HIS A 113 0.78 -17.61 -9.74
CA HIS A 113 1.64 -18.31 -8.80
C HIS A 113 3.08 -17.84 -9.00
N LEU A 114 3.71 -17.34 -7.93
CA LEU A 114 5.12 -16.95 -7.94
C LEU A 114 6.00 -18.19 -8.09
N THR A 115 6.90 -18.19 -9.08
CA THR A 115 7.88 -19.27 -9.28
C THR A 115 9.28 -18.88 -8.86
N THR A 116 9.63 -17.61 -8.98
CA THR A 116 10.96 -17.09 -8.60
C THR A 116 10.80 -15.69 -8.06
N LEU A 117 11.35 -15.46 -6.86
CA LEU A 117 11.47 -14.13 -6.27
C LEU A 117 12.81 -13.57 -6.72
N ASP A 118 12.80 -12.51 -7.53
CA ASP A 118 13.99 -11.97 -8.17
C ASP A 118 14.69 -10.94 -7.26
N SER A 119 13.90 -10.13 -6.55
CA SER A 119 14.38 -9.22 -5.51
C SER A 119 13.36 -9.06 -4.40
N ALA A 120 13.86 -8.85 -3.20
CA ALA A 120 13.06 -8.49 -2.05
C ALA A 120 13.90 -7.70 -1.05
N HIS A 121 13.22 -6.88 -0.25
CA HIS A 121 13.77 -6.30 0.95
C HIS A 121 12.63 -5.99 1.94
N CYS A 122 13.02 -5.80 3.20
CA CYS A 122 12.10 -5.41 4.25
C CYS A 122 12.55 -4.12 4.89
N GLU A 123 11.61 -3.23 5.15
CA GLU A 123 11.86 -1.91 5.69
C GLU A 123 10.88 -1.55 6.82
N MET A 124 11.29 -0.58 7.63
CA MET A 124 10.44 0.00 8.67
C MET A 124 9.90 1.33 8.19
N ASN A 125 8.61 1.38 7.90
CA ASN A 125 7.89 2.62 7.64
C ASN A 125 7.34 3.19 8.97
N PRO A 126 7.90 4.28 9.51
CA PRO A 126 7.48 4.81 10.81
C PRO A 126 6.05 5.37 10.81
N ALA A 127 5.42 5.60 9.65
CA ALA A 127 4.05 6.06 9.56
C ALA A 127 3.01 4.95 9.84
N LEU A 128 3.40 3.67 9.78
CA LEU A 128 2.49 2.52 9.86
C LEU A 128 2.38 1.91 11.28
N GLY A 129 3.18 2.38 12.23
CA GLY A 129 3.24 1.79 13.58
C GLY A 129 4.17 0.57 13.68
N SER A 130 4.24 -0.06 14.86
CA SER A 130 5.14 -1.19 15.12
C SER A 130 4.42 -2.52 14.90
N PRO A 131 4.98 -3.47 14.13
CA PRO A 131 4.37 -4.78 13.91
C PRO A 131 4.27 -5.54 15.24
N ASN A 132 3.07 -6.00 15.61
CA ASN A 132 2.83 -6.77 16.82
C ASN A 132 1.38 -7.34 16.86
N PRO A 133 1.14 -8.61 17.28
CA PRO A 133 2.08 -9.73 17.45
C PRO A 133 2.18 -10.64 16.22
N PRO A 134 3.36 -11.26 15.95
CA PRO A 134 4.60 -11.14 16.72
C PRO A 134 5.32 -9.81 16.47
N LYS A 135 6.25 -9.48 17.36
CA LYS A 135 7.11 -8.31 17.17
C LYS A 135 8.07 -8.56 16.02
N ALA A 136 8.26 -7.57 15.16
CA ALA A 136 9.29 -7.54 14.12
C ALA A 136 9.99 -6.19 14.03
N ASN A 137 11.15 -6.17 13.36
CA ASN A 137 11.95 -4.94 13.15
C ASN A 137 11.61 -4.23 11.83
N PHE A 138 10.60 -4.70 11.10
CA PHE A 138 10.12 -4.12 9.86
C PHE A 138 8.61 -4.29 9.79
N ASN A 139 7.93 -3.40 9.08
CA ASN A 139 6.48 -3.47 8.89
C ASN A 139 6.10 -3.42 7.41
N THR A 140 7.07 -3.36 6.50
CA THR A 140 6.86 -3.27 5.07
C THR A 140 7.79 -4.25 4.37
N TRP A 141 7.24 -5.09 3.50
CA TRP A 141 7.95 -5.97 2.58
C TRP A 141 7.75 -5.44 1.16
N VAL A 142 8.82 -5.39 0.36
CA VAL A 142 8.80 -4.95 -1.03
C VAL A 142 9.56 -5.96 -1.86
N GLY A 143 9.03 -6.35 -3.02
CA GLY A 143 9.74 -7.26 -3.91
C GLY A 143 9.11 -7.42 -5.28
N ASN A 144 9.86 -8.09 -6.16
CA ASN A 144 9.42 -8.46 -7.49
C ASN A 144 9.86 -9.90 -7.82
N GLY A 145 9.22 -10.47 -8.84
CA GLY A 145 9.53 -11.81 -9.26
C GLY A 145 8.85 -12.21 -10.56
N THR A 146 9.13 -13.45 -10.97
CA THR A 146 8.51 -14.10 -12.11
C THR A 146 7.61 -15.24 -11.65
N GLY A 147 6.55 -15.49 -12.42
CA GLY A 147 5.56 -16.51 -12.07
C GLY A 147 4.79 -17.07 -13.26
N ARG A 148 3.82 -17.92 -12.92
CA ARG A 148 2.83 -18.47 -13.85
C ARG A 148 1.53 -17.70 -13.75
N LEU A 149 1.07 -17.15 -14.87
CA LEU A 149 -0.28 -16.61 -15.01
C LEU A 149 -1.13 -17.61 -15.79
N ASP A 150 -2.18 -18.13 -15.17
CA ASP A 150 -3.10 -19.13 -15.76
C ASP A 150 -2.39 -20.35 -16.35
N GLY A 151 -1.26 -20.73 -15.72
CA GLY A 151 -0.42 -21.86 -16.14
C GLY A 151 0.63 -21.52 -17.19
N VAL A 152 0.70 -20.27 -17.66
CA VAL A 152 1.73 -19.79 -18.59
C VAL A 152 2.86 -19.11 -17.83
N ASP A 153 4.09 -19.61 -17.98
CA ASP A 153 5.29 -19.04 -17.37
C ASP A 153 5.66 -17.66 -17.94
N GLY A 154 6.40 -16.87 -17.17
CA GLY A 154 7.01 -15.61 -17.61
C GLY A 154 6.22 -14.35 -17.25
N ALA A 155 5.15 -14.48 -16.45
CA ALA A 155 4.44 -13.33 -15.91
C ALA A 155 5.32 -12.61 -14.87
N LEU A 156 5.20 -11.29 -14.79
CA LEU A 156 5.96 -10.46 -13.87
C LEU A 156 5.09 -10.02 -12.69
N LEU A 157 5.68 -9.98 -11.51
CA LEU A 157 5.08 -9.49 -10.27
C LEU A 157 5.89 -8.32 -9.71
N PHE A 158 5.19 -7.31 -9.22
CA PHE A 158 5.69 -6.40 -8.18
C PHE A 158 4.69 -6.36 -7.03
N ALA A 159 5.16 -6.41 -5.79
CA ALA A 159 4.29 -6.33 -4.63
C ALA A 159 4.91 -5.55 -3.46
N ILE A 160 4.02 -4.91 -2.69
CA ILE A 160 4.31 -4.29 -1.40
C ILE A 160 3.29 -4.82 -0.41
N PHE A 161 3.74 -5.27 0.74
CA PHE A 161 2.92 -5.81 1.82
C PHE A 161 3.26 -5.09 3.13
N THR A 162 2.26 -4.73 3.92
CA THR A 162 2.47 -3.99 5.18
C THR A 162 1.78 -4.68 6.35
N ASP A 163 2.42 -4.66 7.53
CA ASP A 163 1.84 -5.09 8.82
C ASP A 163 1.64 -3.87 9.73
N GLN A 164 0.40 -3.46 9.95
CA GLN A 164 0.06 -2.28 10.76
C GLN A 164 -0.29 -2.58 12.22
N SER A 165 0.17 -3.71 12.77
CA SER A 165 -0.09 -4.15 14.15
C SER A 165 -1.55 -4.48 14.45
N GLN A 166 -1.76 -5.48 15.31
CA GLN A 166 -3.10 -5.98 15.62
C GLN A 166 -3.75 -5.27 16.82
N PRO A 167 -5.08 -4.99 16.77
CA PRO A 167 -6.03 -5.54 15.81
C PRO A 167 -6.12 -4.73 14.49
N ALA A 168 -5.37 -5.15 13.47
CA ALA A 168 -5.54 -4.85 12.06
C ALA A 168 -6.61 -5.83 11.59
N GLY A 169 -7.79 -5.60 12.12
CA GLY A 169 -9.00 -6.21 11.66
C GLY A 169 -9.84 -5.12 11.03
N THR A 170 -10.19 -5.32 9.77
CA THR A 170 -11.53 -4.98 9.28
C THR A 170 -12.63 -5.81 10.00
N GLN A 171 -12.47 -6.07 11.30
CA GLN A 171 -13.48 -6.51 12.25
C GLN A 171 -13.62 -5.53 13.44
N ALA A 172 -12.72 -4.54 13.61
CA ALA A 172 -12.74 -3.61 14.75
C ALA A 172 -12.38 -2.14 14.41
N GLY A 173 -12.42 -1.72 13.14
CA GLY A 173 -12.39 -0.29 12.78
C GLY A 173 -11.05 0.44 12.92
N GLY A 174 -9.91 -0.27 12.94
CA GLY A 174 -8.57 0.31 12.79
C GLY A 174 -8.09 0.34 11.32
N PRO A 175 -7.03 1.09 10.99
CA PRO A 175 -6.39 0.99 9.68
C PRO A 175 -5.83 -0.43 9.53
N GLY A 176 -6.34 -1.18 8.56
CA GLY A 176 -5.89 -2.55 8.29
C GLY A 176 -4.58 -2.55 7.51
N ASP A 177 -3.97 -3.73 7.42
CA ASP A 177 -2.82 -3.99 6.54
C ASP A 177 -3.14 -3.59 5.10
N TRP A 178 -2.18 -2.99 4.41
CA TRP A 178 -2.29 -2.61 2.99
C TRP A 178 -1.49 -3.56 2.12
N SER A 179 -1.87 -3.66 0.86
CA SER A 179 -0.99 -4.24 -0.15
C SER A 179 -1.04 -3.48 -1.46
N THR A 180 0.07 -3.49 -2.17
CA THR A 180 0.14 -3.23 -3.60
C THR A 180 0.48 -4.53 -4.30
N ILE A 181 -0.26 -4.89 -5.35
CA ILE A 181 0.05 -6.05 -6.20
C ILE A 181 -0.12 -5.62 -7.65
N VAL A 182 0.94 -5.75 -8.43
CA VAL A 182 0.96 -5.47 -9.86
C VAL A 182 1.44 -6.72 -10.60
N ILE A 183 0.66 -7.17 -11.58
CA ILE A 183 0.97 -8.36 -12.38
C ILE A 183 0.88 -8.02 -13.86
N PHE A 184 1.93 -8.36 -14.61
CA PHE A 184 1.95 -8.31 -16.06
C PHE A 184 1.97 -9.72 -16.64
N ALA A 185 1.24 -9.93 -17.75
CA ALA A 185 1.37 -11.13 -18.57
C ALA A 185 2.76 -11.16 -19.25
N PRO A 186 3.20 -12.33 -19.78
CA PRO A 186 4.50 -12.47 -20.43
C PRO A 186 4.72 -11.54 -21.64
N ASP A 187 3.65 -11.07 -22.27
CA ASP A 187 3.68 -10.13 -23.39
C ASP A 187 3.76 -8.65 -22.95
N GLY A 188 3.81 -8.38 -21.64
CA GLY A 188 3.84 -7.04 -21.06
C GLY A 188 2.45 -6.43 -20.83
N THR A 189 1.36 -7.15 -21.09
CA THR A 189 0.00 -6.66 -20.79
C THR A 189 -0.22 -6.56 -19.29
N LEU A 190 -0.72 -5.41 -18.81
CA LEU A 190 -1.11 -5.24 -17.41
C LEU A 190 -2.37 -6.06 -17.11
N MET A 191 -2.26 -7.03 -16.20
CA MET A 191 -3.36 -7.94 -15.83
C MET A 191 -3.99 -7.57 -14.49
N LEU A 192 -3.17 -7.11 -13.55
CA LEU A 192 -3.62 -6.67 -12.24
C LEU A 192 -2.80 -5.47 -11.78
N ASN A 193 -3.50 -4.47 -11.24
CA ASN A 193 -2.94 -3.35 -10.49
C ASN A 193 -3.92 -3.00 -9.37
N VAL A 194 -3.55 -3.34 -8.15
CA VAL A 194 -4.34 -3.04 -6.94
C VAL A 194 -3.43 -2.43 -5.89
N THR A 195 -3.95 -1.39 -5.23
CA THR A 195 -3.38 -0.83 -4.00
C THR A 195 -4.55 -0.51 -3.08
N ASP A 196 -4.72 -1.30 -2.01
CA ASP A 196 -5.82 -1.09 -1.06
C ASP A 196 -5.53 -1.78 0.28
N SER A 197 -6.37 -1.49 1.26
CA SER A 197 -6.43 -2.20 2.55
C SER A 197 -7.03 -3.60 2.41
N LEU A 198 -6.57 -4.53 3.23
CA LEU A 198 -7.16 -5.86 3.31
C LEU A 198 -8.55 -5.80 3.93
N PHE A 199 -9.52 -6.38 3.23
CA PHE A 199 -10.84 -6.68 3.73
C PHE A 199 -10.89 -8.08 4.36
N GLY A 200 -10.19 -8.30 5.46
CA GLY A 200 -10.14 -9.58 6.16
C GLY A 200 -9.02 -10.48 5.67
N GLY A 201 -8.47 -11.24 6.61
CA GLY A 201 -7.08 -11.69 6.55
C GLY A 201 -6.18 -10.74 7.36
N ALA A 202 -4.89 -11.03 7.37
CA ALA A 202 -3.85 -10.24 8.02
C ALA A 202 -2.49 -10.54 7.38
N GLN A 203 -1.60 -9.57 7.46
CA GLN A 203 -0.19 -9.66 7.12
C GLN A 203 0.61 -9.52 8.41
N GLN A 204 1.65 -10.32 8.55
CA GLN A 204 2.45 -10.37 9.76
C GLN A 204 3.91 -10.41 9.40
N ALA A 205 4.66 -9.43 9.90
CA ALA A 205 6.10 -9.43 9.85
C ALA A 205 6.66 -10.32 10.97
N HIS A 206 7.72 -11.07 10.65
CA HIS A 206 8.39 -11.96 11.59
C HIS A 206 9.88 -11.68 11.61
N GLU A 207 10.47 -11.60 12.80
CA GLU A 207 11.92 -11.62 12.95
C GLU A 207 12.49 -12.98 12.52
N CYS A 208 13.75 -12.98 12.12
CA CYS A 208 14.49 -14.21 11.91
C CYS A 208 14.82 -14.90 13.23
N GLY A 209 14.23 -16.07 13.45
CA GLY A 209 14.57 -16.96 14.56
C GLY A 209 15.82 -17.83 14.32
N GLY A 210 16.60 -17.59 13.26
CA GLY A 210 17.70 -18.45 12.80
C GLY A 210 18.31 -17.95 11.47
N ASN A 211 18.81 -18.86 10.62
CA ASN A 211 19.40 -18.52 9.32
C ASN A 211 18.36 -17.97 8.34
N CYS A 212 18.17 -16.66 8.45
CA CYS A 212 18.12 -15.75 7.33
C CYS A 212 19.48 -15.01 7.27
#